data_AF-A0A1F9Y3U3-F1
#
_entry.id   AF-A0A1F9Y3U3-F1
#
_cell.length_a   1.000
_cell.length_b   1.000
_cell.length_c   1.000
_cell.angle_alpha   90.00
_cell.angle_beta   90.00
_cell.angle_gamma   90.00
#
_symmetry.space_group_name_H-M   'P 1'
#
loop_
_entity.id
_entity.type
_entity.pdbx_description
1 polymer ?
#
loop_
_entity_poly.entity_id
_entity_poly.type
_entity_poly.pdbx_seq_one_letter_code
_entity_poly.pdbx_strand_id
1 'polypeptide(L)'
;MPIETKSAIITLVLFVFSFSQEVALRGRVIDTAFAPVEGVIIQLKNIGIADTTGPNGSFKLFEGETVSELKTNLSFPEIEIKGGMLHFQVSSFEEEISIYLNDITGRKIATLINGKFNGGRYSVSMTDYMKNKLPSALYVLSIIRNKIATHYKMFLIEGEAIIVSPVTTNNHRNRILKKTLAVSDTLLVMRDNVLYSRIPVSNLIDSLADIQLILLPTYSFLKINEFPNYCQLDTAYGGLVGGGTAECGPTAVSNGIIWLSNNGFPNLTPRTIDRKKDQFDVIWEIGDDPYMHYRDPWGFTNGLRQFITDKGYDYDTLLYHGPGLVWRIHRGDSLPTIKTIKEGIQDKNIECWLFWICSYNASTDRYSNIVGHWVTFVGYGHDGSIENPDYYILHDPYHPEADHFYTKLEKIETGTISAESSIYPAAGHYKANYLAGRTNIWILRGVVVLKMPGE
;
A
#
# COMPACT_ATOMS: atom_id res chain seq x y z
N MET A 1 -51.98 -16.42 -73.14
CA MET A 1 -51.39 -17.27 -72.10
C MET A 1 -50.40 -16.44 -71.29
N PRO A 2 -50.47 -16.49 -69.95
CA PRO A 2 -49.76 -15.61 -69.03
C PRO A 2 -48.37 -16.16 -68.69
N ILE A 3 -47.46 -15.29 -68.26
CA ILE A 3 -46.33 -15.67 -67.41
C ILE A 3 -46.39 -14.74 -66.20
N GLU A 4 -47.00 -15.23 -65.12
CA GLU A 4 -46.94 -14.60 -63.80
C GLU A 4 -45.59 -14.92 -63.14
N THR A 5 -44.75 -13.92 -62.98
CA THR A 5 -43.53 -14.00 -62.16
C THR A 5 -43.89 -13.74 -60.70
N LYS A 6 -44.03 -14.81 -59.92
CA LYS A 6 -44.13 -14.74 -58.46
C LYS A 6 -42.77 -14.43 -57.84
N SER A 7 -42.56 -13.19 -57.39
CA SER A 7 -41.43 -12.83 -56.55
C SER A 7 -41.63 -13.37 -55.14
N ALA A 8 -40.84 -14.37 -54.75
CA ALA A 8 -40.75 -14.85 -53.37
C ALA A 8 -39.86 -13.89 -52.56
N ILE A 9 -40.45 -13.19 -51.60
CA ILE A 9 -39.71 -12.44 -50.57
C ILE A 9 -39.25 -13.46 -49.51
N ILE A 10 -37.97 -13.79 -49.51
CA ILE A 10 -37.33 -14.57 -48.44
C ILE A 10 -36.96 -13.59 -47.32
N THR A 11 -37.77 -13.53 -46.28
CA THR A 11 -37.43 -12.82 -45.03
C THR A 11 -36.43 -13.68 -44.25
N LEU A 12 -35.14 -13.37 -44.41
CA LEU A 12 -34.07 -13.97 -43.61
C LEU A 12 -34.15 -13.41 -42.18
N VAL A 13 -34.83 -14.13 -41.29
CA VAL A 13 -34.84 -13.84 -39.84
C VAL A 13 -33.48 -14.24 -39.28
N LEU A 14 -32.58 -13.27 -39.12
CA LEU A 14 -31.34 -13.41 -38.37
C LEU A 14 -31.70 -13.55 -36.89
N PHE A 15 -31.71 -14.79 -36.39
CA PHE A 15 -31.73 -15.05 -34.94
C PHE A 15 -30.39 -14.60 -34.34
N VAL A 16 -30.41 -13.43 -33.71
CA VAL A 16 -29.30 -12.98 -32.85
C VAL A 16 -29.46 -13.73 -31.52
N PHE A 17 -28.69 -14.79 -31.32
CA PHE A 17 -28.64 -15.48 -30.04
C PHE A 17 -27.86 -14.62 -29.03
N SER A 18 -28.59 -13.99 -28.12
CA SER A 18 -28.02 -13.35 -26.92
C SER A 18 -27.79 -14.43 -25.87
N PHE A 19 -26.54 -14.79 -25.62
CA PHE A 19 -26.14 -15.68 -24.54
C PHE A 19 -25.97 -14.95 -23.20
N SER A 20 -26.24 -15.69 -22.13
CA SER A 20 -26.06 -15.35 -20.70
C SER A 20 -24.66 -15.40 -20.11
N GLN A 21 -24.15 -14.38 -19.43
CA GLN A 21 -23.20 -14.55 -18.32
C GLN A 21 -23.88 -14.23 -16.98
N GLU A 22 -23.92 -15.24 -16.12
CA GLU A 22 -24.32 -15.12 -14.73
C GLU A 22 -23.16 -14.48 -13.95
N VAL A 23 -23.38 -13.37 -13.26
CA VAL A 23 -22.42 -12.91 -12.25
C VAL A 23 -22.57 -13.88 -11.08
N ALA A 24 -21.52 -14.67 -10.82
CA ALA A 24 -21.50 -15.70 -9.79
C ALA A 24 -20.15 -15.68 -9.07
N LEU A 25 -19.82 -14.52 -8.49
CA LEU A 25 -18.57 -14.35 -7.77
C LEU A 25 -18.75 -14.81 -6.33
N ARG A 26 -17.88 -15.71 -5.87
CA ARG A 26 -17.88 -16.21 -4.49
C ARG A 26 -16.48 -16.24 -3.92
N GLY A 27 -16.36 -16.09 -2.62
CA GLY A 27 -15.10 -16.21 -1.91
C GLY A 27 -15.30 -16.20 -0.41
N ARG A 28 -14.20 -16.15 0.34
CA ARG A 28 -14.21 -15.87 1.77
C ARG A 28 -13.30 -14.72 2.09
N VAL A 29 -13.60 -14.01 3.17
CA VAL A 29 -12.70 -13.07 3.80
C VAL A 29 -12.18 -13.71 5.07
N ILE A 30 -10.86 -13.76 5.21
CA ILE A 30 -10.17 -14.32 6.37
C ILE A 30 -9.16 -13.31 6.92
N ASP A 31 -8.83 -13.40 8.21
CA ASP A 31 -7.81 -12.56 8.83
C ASP A 31 -6.38 -13.10 8.64
N THR A 32 -5.39 -12.48 9.29
CA THR A 32 -3.99 -12.92 9.25
C THR A 32 -3.77 -14.26 9.97
N ALA A 33 -4.67 -14.66 10.88
CA ALA A 33 -4.67 -15.96 11.54
C ALA A 33 -5.51 -17.01 10.78
N PHE A 34 -5.93 -16.70 9.55
CA PHE A 34 -6.81 -17.53 8.71
C PHE A 34 -8.21 -17.76 9.32
N ALA A 35 -8.62 -16.97 10.32
CA ALA A 35 -9.96 -17.03 10.88
C ALA A 35 -10.94 -16.27 9.97
N PRO A 36 -12.19 -16.75 9.82
CA PRO A 36 -13.19 -16.08 9.00
C PRO A 36 -13.56 -14.70 9.55
N VAL A 37 -13.75 -13.73 8.64
CA VAL A 37 -14.17 -12.38 8.99
C VAL A 37 -15.62 -12.14 8.56
N GLU A 38 -16.51 -12.03 9.54
CA GLU A 38 -17.91 -11.65 9.34
C GLU A 38 -18.09 -10.13 9.19
N GLY A 39 -19.16 -9.71 8.50
CA GLY A 39 -19.61 -8.32 8.42
C GLY A 39 -18.83 -7.44 7.45
N VAL A 40 -18.02 -8.02 6.57
CA VAL A 40 -17.27 -7.29 5.53
C VAL A 40 -18.14 -7.15 4.30
N ILE A 41 -18.36 -5.92 3.86
CA ILE A 41 -19.06 -5.58 2.63
C ILE A 41 -18.09 -5.78 1.46
N ILE A 42 -18.47 -6.67 0.56
CA ILE A 42 -17.79 -6.95 -0.70
C ILE A 42 -18.63 -6.36 -1.82
N GLN A 43 -18.10 -5.38 -2.54
CA GLN A 43 -18.85 -4.66 -3.58
C GLN A 43 -18.09 -4.60 -4.90
N LEU A 44 -18.75 -4.91 -6.01
CA LEU A 44 -18.24 -4.61 -7.34
C LEU A 44 -18.46 -3.12 -7.64
N LYS A 45 -17.36 -2.38 -7.83
CA LYS A 45 -17.38 -0.92 -7.93
C LYS A 45 -18.25 -0.40 -9.08
N ASN A 46 -18.14 -1.00 -10.27
CA ASN A 46 -18.78 -0.48 -11.47
C ASN A 46 -20.22 -0.99 -11.60
N ILE A 47 -20.45 -2.27 -11.30
CA ILE A 47 -21.79 -2.88 -11.38
C ILE A 47 -22.63 -2.54 -10.14
N GLY A 48 -21.98 -2.25 -9.01
CA GLY A 48 -22.65 -1.81 -7.78
C GLY A 48 -23.21 -2.94 -6.91
N ILE A 49 -23.17 -4.20 -7.36
CA ILE A 49 -23.58 -5.38 -6.57
C ILE A 49 -22.71 -5.48 -5.34
N ALA A 50 -23.33 -5.69 -4.19
CA ALA A 50 -22.64 -5.92 -2.93
C ALA A 50 -23.23 -7.13 -2.20
N ASP A 51 -22.40 -7.77 -1.39
CA ASP A 51 -22.79 -8.76 -0.39
C ASP A 51 -22.00 -8.51 0.90
N THR A 52 -22.49 -9.03 2.02
CA THR A 52 -21.80 -8.94 3.32
C THR A 52 -21.37 -10.32 3.77
N THR A 53 -20.12 -10.46 4.19
CA THR A 53 -19.60 -11.76 4.61
C THR A 53 -20.36 -12.31 5.82
N GLY A 54 -20.74 -13.59 5.75
CA GLY A 54 -21.37 -14.30 6.86
C GLY A 54 -20.38 -14.76 7.95
N PRO A 55 -20.85 -15.52 8.96
CA PRO A 55 -20.02 -16.00 10.08
C PRO A 55 -18.79 -16.83 9.70
N ASN A 56 -18.81 -17.46 8.53
CA ASN A 56 -17.70 -18.23 7.96
C ASN A 56 -16.83 -17.41 7.00
N GLY A 57 -17.00 -16.08 7.00
CA GLY A 57 -16.31 -15.15 6.12
C GLY A 57 -16.77 -15.20 4.67
N SER A 58 -17.73 -16.07 4.31
CA SER A 58 -18.12 -16.25 2.91
C SER A 58 -19.01 -15.13 2.39
N PHE A 59 -18.81 -14.77 1.13
CA PHE A 59 -19.68 -13.86 0.37
C PHE A 59 -20.01 -14.46 -1.00
N LYS A 60 -21.11 -13.99 -1.59
CA LYS A 60 -21.56 -14.33 -2.93
C LYS A 60 -22.24 -13.13 -3.60
N LEU A 61 -21.66 -12.64 -4.68
CA LEU A 61 -22.25 -11.61 -5.53
C LEU A 61 -22.98 -12.26 -6.69
N PHE A 62 -24.29 -12.04 -6.77
CA PHE A 62 -25.14 -12.51 -7.86
C PHE A 62 -25.92 -11.36 -8.50
N GLU A 63 -26.00 -11.35 -9.83
CA GLU A 63 -26.98 -10.54 -10.58
C GLU A 63 -27.74 -11.44 -11.55
N GLY A 64 -29.06 -11.33 -11.52
CA GLY A 64 -29.99 -12.16 -12.31
C GLY A 64 -30.29 -11.63 -13.72
N GLU A 65 -29.42 -10.84 -14.36
CA GLU A 65 -29.67 -10.34 -15.72
C GLU A 65 -28.47 -10.51 -16.66
N THR A 66 -28.80 -10.63 -17.94
CA THR A 66 -28.16 -11.57 -18.86
C THR A 66 -27.36 -10.86 -19.98
N VAL A 67 -26.02 -10.96 -20.01
CA VAL A 67 -25.14 -10.35 -21.06
C VAL A 67 -24.10 -11.33 -21.64
N SER A 68 -23.85 -11.34 -22.97
CA SER A 68 -23.07 -12.39 -23.69
C SER A 68 -21.56 -12.23 -23.74
N GLU A 69 -20.84 -13.36 -23.64
CA GLU A 69 -19.42 -13.47 -24.00
C GLU A 69 -19.18 -14.50 -25.11
N LEU A 70 -18.30 -14.14 -26.06
CA LEU A 70 -17.92 -14.96 -27.19
C LEU A 70 -16.78 -15.92 -26.79
N LYS A 71 -17.06 -17.22 -26.70
CA LYS A 71 -16.01 -18.25 -26.65
C LYS A 71 -15.33 -18.38 -28.01
N THR A 72 -14.12 -17.86 -28.14
CA THR A 72 -13.25 -18.12 -29.29
C THR A 72 -12.40 -19.36 -29.01
N ASN A 73 -12.74 -20.48 -29.66
CA ASN A 73 -11.84 -21.64 -29.76
C ASN A 73 -10.72 -21.33 -30.77
N LEU A 74 -9.64 -20.71 -30.30
CA LEU A 74 -8.38 -20.59 -31.04
C LEU A 74 -7.26 -21.07 -30.11
N SER A 75 -6.67 -22.23 -30.44
CA SER A 75 -5.49 -22.74 -29.71
C SER A 75 -4.25 -21.93 -30.10
N PHE A 76 -3.77 -21.10 -29.19
CA PHE A 76 -2.37 -20.88 -28.75
C PHE A 76 -2.49 -19.95 -27.52
N PRO A 77 -1.76 -20.20 -26.40
CA PRO A 77 -0.30 -20.00 -26.39
C PRO A 77 0.51 -20.90 -25.42
N GLU A 78 1.82 -21.08 -25.62
CA GLU A 78 2.73 -21.39 -24.50
C GLU A 78 3.44 -20.08 -24.11
N ILE A 79 2.66 -19.16 -23.53
CA ILE A 79 3.16 -17.98 -22.83
C ILE A 79 2.84 -18.16 -21.35
N GLU A 80 3.86 -18.08 -20.52
CA GLU A 80 3.78 -18.31 -19.07
C GLU A 80 4.51 -17.15 -18.37
N ILE A 81 3.90 -16.54 -17.35
CA ILE A 81 4.66 -15.70 -16.41
C ILE A 81 4.96 -16.54 -15.18
N LYS A 82 6.24 -16.75 -14.88
CA LYS A 82 6.68 -17.46 -13.68
C LYS A 82 7.89 -16.77 -13.08
N GLY A 83 7.84 -16.51 -11.77
CA GLY A 83 8.95 -15.85 -11.06
C GLY A 83 9.33 -14.49 -11.65
N GLY A 84 8.36 -13.74 -12.17
CA GLY A 84 8.56 -12.46 -12.83
C GLY A 84 9.25 -12.52 -14.20
N MET A 85 9.35 -13.71 -14.80
CA MET A 85 9.82 -13.93 -16.16
C MET A 85 8.65 -14.22 -17.08
N LEU A 86 8.56 -13.51 -18.21
CA LEU A 86 7.66 -13.84 -19.30
C LEU A 86 8.33 -14.86 -20.22
N HIS A 87 7.86 -16.10 -20.19
CA HIS A 87 8.27 -17.17 -21.09
C HIS A 87 7.37 -17.17 -22.32
N PHE A 88 7.97 -17.36 -23.50
CA PHE A 88 7.20 -17.54 -24.73
C PHE A 88 7.97 -18.41 -25.73
N GLN A 89 7.22 -19.15 -26.54
CA GLN A 89 7.77 -19.96 -27.62
C GLN A 89 7.57 -19.31 -29.00
N VAL A 90 8.60 -19.39 -29.82
CA VAL A 90 8.62 -19.02 -31.25
C VAL A 90 8.66 -20.31 -32.06
N SER A 91 7.85 -20.39 -33.13
CA SER A 91 7.82 -21.59 -33.98
C SER A 91 9.15 -21.78 -34.71
N SER A 92 9.35 -22.90 -35.39
CA SER A 92 10.63 -23.27 -36.04
C SER A 92 11.17 -22.30 -37.11
N PHE A 93 10.46 -21.21 -37.42
CA PHE A 93 10.85 -20.21 -38.41
C PHE A 93 11.10 -18.85 -37.75
N GLU A 94 11.85 -17.98 -38.43
CA GLU A 94 12.05 -16.60 -37.97
C GLU A 94 10.70 -15.86 -37.91
N GLU A 95 10.35 -15.32 -36.73
CA GLU A 95 9.14 -14.52 -36.51
C GLU A 95 9.50 -13.10 -36.04
N GLU A 96 8.78 -12.10 -36.53
CA GLU A 96 8.82 -10.75 -35.96
C GLU A 96 7.86 -10.68 -34.77
N ILE A 97 8.41 -10.42 -33.59
CA ILE A 97 7.69 -10.41 -32.32
C ILE A 97 7.89 -9.07 -31.62
N SER A 98 6.78 -8.44 -31.25
CA SER A 98 6.76 -7.28 -30.37
C SER A 98 5.89 -7.57 -29.15
N ILE A 99 6.41 -7.32 -27.96
CA ILE A 99 5.68 -7.45 -26.70
C ILE A 99 5.65 -6.11 -26.01
N TYR A 100 4.44 -5.60 -25.78
CA TYR A 100 4.19 -4.31 -25.14
C TYR A 100 3.36 -4.49 -23.89
N LEU A 101 3.69 -3.71 -22.86
CA LEU A 101 2.83 -3.52 -21.71
C LEU A 101 2.06 -2.21 -21.89
N ASN A 102 0.74 -2.26 -21.74
CA ASN A 102 -0.15 -1.13 -21.91
C ASN A 102 -1.01 -0.95 -20.66
N ASP A 103 -1.45 0.27 -20.38
CA ASP A 103 -2.51 0.49 -19.40
C ASP A 103 -3.89 0.10 -19.98
N ILE A 104 -4.92 0.12 -19.14
CA ILE A 104 -6.31 -0.18 -19.53
C ILE A 104 -6.89 0.80 -20.56
N THR A 105 -6.24 1.94 -20.83
CA THR A 105 -6.67 2.86 -21.89
C THR A 105 -6.09 2.49 -23.25
N GLY A 106 -5.19 1.50 -23.28
CA GLY A 106 -4.42 1.10 -24.45
C GLY A 106 -3.17 1.96 -24.68
N ARG A 107 -2.80 2.84 -23.74
CA ARG A 107 -1.56 3.60 -23.83
C ARG A 107 -0.39 2.69 -23.46
N LYS A 108 0.60 2.63 -24.36
CA LYS A 108 1.82 1.85 -24.15
C LYS A 108 2.64 2.43 -23.00
N ILE A 109 2.89 1.60 -22.00
CA ILE A 109 3.72 1.90 -20.82
C ILE A 109 5.16 1.51 -21.10
N ALA A 110 5.37 0.30 -21.63
CA ALA A 110 6.69 -0.26 -21.86
C ALA A 110 6.72 -1.13 -23.10
N THR A 111 7.90 -1.18 -23.72
CA THR A 111 8.25 -2.20 -24.72
C THR A 111 9.11 -3.23 -24.01
N LEU A 112 8.60 -4.45 -23.86
CA LEU A 112 9.35 -5.56 -23.27
C LEU A 112 10.28 -6.19 -24.31
N ILE A 113 9.76 -6.36 -25.53
CA ILE A 113 10.48 -6.97 -26.66
C ILE A 113 10.07 -6.28 -27.95
N ASN A 114 11.02 -6.10 -28.88
CA ASN A 114 10.73 -5.76 -30.26
C ASN A 114 11.86 -6.25 -31.18
N GLY A 115 11.63 -7.28 -31.98
CA GLY A 115 12.66 -7.79 -32.89
C GLY A 115 12.28 -9.08 -33.62
N LYS A 116 13.25 -9.64 -34.34
CA LYS A 116 13.14 -10.92 -35.03
C LYS A 116 13.74 -12.02 -34.16
N PHE A 117 13.03 -13.14 -34.06
CA PHE A 117 13.40 -14.28 -33.23
C PHE A 117 13.40 -15.54 -34.07
N ASN A 118 14.42 -16.38 -33.90
CA ASN A 118 14.45 -17.72 -34.49
C ASN A 118 13.57 -18.67 -33.68
N GLY A 119 13.34 -19.87 -34.19
CA GLY A 119 12.61 -20.88 -33.44
C GLY A 119 13.29 -21.28 -32.15
N GLY A 120 12.52 -21.30 -31.06
CA GLY A 120 13.06 -21.58 -29.73
C GLY A 120 12.16 -21.09 -28.60
N ARG A 121 12.65 -21.27 -27.37
CA ARG A 121 12.04 -20.79 -26.15
C ARG A 121 12.79 -19.57 -25.65
N TYR A 122 12.06 -18.52 -25.33
CA TYR A 122 12.61 -17.24 -24.88
C TYR A 122 12.00 -16.88 -23.53
N SER A 123 12.76 -16.13 -22.74
CA SER A 123 12.33 -15.62 -21.45
C SER A 123 12.77 -14.17 -21.33
N VAL A 124 11.88 -13.30 -20.87
CA VAL A 124 12.19 -11.89 -20.63
C VAL A 124 11.81 -11.50 -19.22
N SER A 125 12.77 -10.92 -18.51
CA SER A 125 12.52 -10.40 -17.17
C SER A 125 11.55 -9.25 -17.22
N MET A 126 10.47 -9.36 -16.46
CA MET A 126 9.53 -8.26 -16.22
C MET A 126 9.86 -7.49 -14.95
N THR A 127 10.82 -7.99 -14.15
CA THR A 127 11.14 -7.48 -12.81
C THR A 127 11.48 -5.99 -12.81
N ASP A 128 12.22 -5.51 -13.82
CA ASP A 128 12.62 -4.10 -13.93
C ASP A 128 11.45 -3.13 -14.17
N TYR A 129 10.34 -3.66 -14.67
CA TYR A 129 9.10 -2.92 -14.89
C TYR A 129 8.14 -3.07 -13.71
N MET A 130 8.12 -4.23 -13.06
CA MET A 130 7.14 -4.57 -12.02
C MET A 130 7.54 -4.07 -10.63
N LYS A 131 8.79 -4.26 -10.19
CA LYS A 131 9.11 -4.12 -8.76
C LYS A 131 9.15 -2.67 -8.23
N ASN A 132 9.21 -1.65 -9.09
CA ASN A 132 9.45 -0.27 -8.62
C ASN A 132 8.81 0.85 -9.46
N LYS A 133 8.00 0.53 -10.48
CA LYS A 133 7.51 1.55 -11.44
C LYS A 133 6.01 1.51 -11.70
N LEU A 134 5.34 0.41 -11.37
CA LEU A 134 3.96 0.19 -11.73
C LEU A 134 3.13 -0.08 -10.47
N PRO A 135 2.07 0.71 -10.22
CA PRO A 135 1.16 0.43 -9.11
C PRO A 135 0.44 -0.89 -9.33
N SER A 136 -0.05 -1.50 -8.24
CA SER A 136 -0.96 -2.65 -8.33
C SER A 136 -2.21 -2.25 -9.12
N ALA A 137 -2.37 -2.82 -10.31
CA ALA A 137 -3.41 -2.45 -11.26
C ALA A 137 -3.61 -3.53 -12.34
N LEU A 138 -4.69 -3.40 -13.11
CA LEU A 138 -4.88 -4.14 -14.35
C LEU A 138 -4.07 -3.48 -15.47
N TYR A 139 -3.37 -4.31 -16.23
CA TYR A 139 -2.60 -3.96 -17.41
C TYR A 139 -2.98 -4.86 -18.58
N VAL A 140 -2.53 -4.47 -19.78
CA VAL A 140 -2.70 -5.25 -21.00
C VAL A 140 -1.35 -5.58 -21.60
N LEU A 141 -1.00 -6.86 -21.56
CA LEU A 141 0.15 -7.40 -22.26
C LEU A 141 -0.26 -7.67 -23.71
N SER A 142 0.27 -6.90 -24.65
CA SER A 142 0.02 -7.05 -26.08
C SER A 142 1.19 -7.77 -26.73
N ILE A 143 0.93 -8.91 -27.36
CA ILE A 143 1.92 -9.70 -28.08
C ILE A 143 1.54 -9.69 -29.55
N ILE A 144 2.41 -9.10 -30.37
CA ILE A 144 2.23 -9.01 -31.80
C ILE A 144 3.19 -9.97 -32.46
N ARG A 145 2.66 -10.92 -33.22
CA ARG A 145 3.42 -11.89 -34.02
C ARG A 145 2.95 -11.80 -35.45
N ASN A 146 3.85 -11.52 -36.40
CA ASN A 146 3.51 -11.46 -37.83
C ASN A 146 2.25 -10.62 -38.13
N LYS A 147 2.11 -9.45 -37.47
CA LYS A 147 0.95 -8.53 -37.56
C LYS A 147 -0.37 -9.05 -36.96
N ILE A 148 -0.35 -10.14 -36.22
CA ILE A 148 -1.49 -10.61 -35.41
C ILE A 148 -1.24 -10.20 -33.97
N ALA A 149 -2.19 -9.47 -33.37
CA ALA A 149 -2.10 -9.00 -32.00
C ALA A 149 -2.96 -9.88 -31.07
N THR A 150 -2.31 -10.50 -30.09
CA THR A 150 -2.96 -11.18 -28.98
C THR A 150 -2.79 -10.34 -27.72
N HIS A 151 -3.88 -10.04 -27.04
CA HIS A 151 -3.87 -9.25 -25.81
C HIS A 151 -4.17 -10.14 -24.62
N TYR A 152 -3.44 -9.95 -23.53
CA TYR A 152 -3.65 -10.66 -22.26
C TYR A 152 -3.97 -9.63 -21.20
N LYS A 153 -5.00 -9.90 -20.39
CA LYS A 153 -5.25 -9.15 -19.16
C LYS A 153 -4.15 -9.56 -18.18
N MET A 154 -3.46 -8.60 -17.57
CA MET A 154 -2.40 -8.86 -16.62
C MET A 154 -2.65 -8.06 -15.35
N PHE A 155 -2.82 -8.74 -14.23
CA PHE A 155 -2.91 -8.08 -12.93
C PHE A 155 -1.52 -8.00 -12.32
N LEU A 156 -1.14 -6.80 -11.90
CA LEU A 156 0.02 -6.62 -11.04
C LEU A 156 -0.49 -6.43 -9.61
N ILE A 157 -0.07 -7.30 -8.70
CA ILE A 157 -0.40 -7.22 -7.27
C ILE A 157 0.92 -7.33 -6.52
N GLU A 158 1.31 -6.26 -5.81
CA GLU A 158 2.52 -6.23 -4.97
C GLU A 158 3.80 -6.63 -5.73
N GLY A 159 3.87 -6.29 -7.02
CA GLY A 159 5.00 -6.59 -7.89
C GLY A 159 4.97 -7.97 -8.55
N GLU A 160 3.96 -8.80 -8.29
CA GLU A 160 3.72 -10.07 -8.96
C GLU A 160 2.67 -9.94 -10.08
N ALA A 161 3.00 -10.47 -11.27
CA ALA A 161 2.10 -10.44 -12.42
C ALA A 161 1.35 -11.76 -12.59
N ILE A 162 0.02 -11.66 -12.66
CA ILE A 162 -0.91 -12.76 -12.94
C ILE A 162 -1.56 -12.51 -14.30
N ILE A 163 -1.32 -13.39 -15.28
CA ILE A 163 -1.96 -13.32 -16.60
C ILE A 163 -3.33 -14.01 -16.53
N VAL A 164 -4.34 -13.35 -17.09
CA VAL A 164 -5.67 -13.91 -17.35
C VAL A 164 -5.90 -13.99 -18.86
N SER A 165 -6.65 -15.03 -19.24
CA SER A 165 -6.97 -15.56 -20.57
C SER A 165 -6.75 -14.62 -21.77
N PRO A 166 -6.14 -15.11 -22.87
CA PRO A 166 -5.89 -14.33 -24.07
C PRO A 166 -7.18 -13.88 -24.75
N VAL A 167 -7.13 -12.70 -25.35
CA VAL A 167 -8.10 -12.24 -26.33
C VAL A 167 -7.35 -11.93 -27.63
N THR A 168 -7.51 -12.81 -28.60
CA THR A 168 -6.88 -12.67 -29.92
C THR A 168 -7.71 -11.77 -30.81
N THR A 169 -7.07 -10.83 -31.50
CA THR A 169 -7.75 -9.96 -32.46
C THR A 169 -7.01 -9.95 -33.80
N ASN A 170 -7.75 -10.11 -34.90
CA ASN A 170 -7.17 -10.05 -36.24
C ASN A 170 -6.97 -8.60 -36.75
N ASN A 171 -7.14 -7.60 -35.88
CA ASN A 171 -7.18 -6.21 -36.30
C ASN A 171 -6.53 -5.28 -35.26
N HIS A 172 -5.47 -4.58 -35.65
CA HIS A 172 -4.66 -3.68 -34.81
C HIS A 172 -5.40 -2.43 -34.26
N ARG A 173 -6.71 -2.28 -34.47
CA ARG A 173 -7.42 -1.05 -34.09
C ARG A 173 -7.84 -1.08 -32.61
N ASN A 174 -7.36 -0.09 -31.84
CA ASN A 174 -7.67 0.19 -30.41
C ASN A 174 -9.15 0.13 -29.99
N ARG A 175 -10.09 0.14 -30.94
CA ARG A 175 -11.53 0.10 -30.65
C ARG A 175 -11.99 -1.25 -30.06
N ILE A 176 -11.30 -2.36 -30.37
CA ILE A 176 -11.63 -3.69 -29.83
C ILE A 176 -11.13 -3.83 -28.39
N LEU A 177 -9.92 -3.34 -28.08
CA LEU A 177 -9.38 -3.26 -26.72
C LEU A 177 -10.38 -2.60 -25.75
N LYS A 178 -10.99 -1.47 -26.13
CA LYS A 178 -12.00 -0.80 -25.29
C LYS A 178 -13.25 -1.65 -25.00
N LYS A 179 -13.66 -2.55 -25.92
CA LYS A 179 -14.82 -3.44 -25.70
C LYS A 179 -14.45 -4.68 -24.88
N THR A 180 -13.28 -5.26 -25.11
CA THR A 180 -12.78 -6.42 -24.37
C THR A 180 -12.39 -6.07 -22.92
N LEU A 181 -11.97 -4.82 -22.68
CA LEU A 181 -11.71 -4.27 -21.34
C LEU A 181 -12.98 -3.83 -20.60
N ALA A 182 -14.15 -3.86 -21.25
CA ALA A 182 -15.41 -3.42 -20.64
C ALA A 182 -15.97 -4.42 -19.61
N VAL A 183 -15.42 -5.64 -19.52
CA VAL A 183 -15.81 -6.66 -18.53
C VAL A 183 -14.70 -6.82 -17.48
N SER A 184 -14.24 -5.71 -16.91
CA SER A 184 -13.40 -5.74 -15.70
C SER A 184 -14.00 -4.82 -14.67
N ASP A 185 -14.20 -5.35 -13.47
CA ASP A 185 -14.68 -4.59 -12.32
C ASP A 185 -13.59 -4.59 -11.23
N THR A 186 -13.84 -3.94 -10.11
CA THR A 186 -12.99 -3.93 -8.93
C THR A 186 -13.84 -4.28 -7.73
N LEU A 187 -13.49 -5.36 -7.03
CA LEU A 187 -14.01 -5.64 -5.72
C LEU A 187 -13.46 -4.63 -4.72
N LEU A 188 -14.36 -3.90 -4.09
CA LEU A 188 -14.14 -3.10 -2.92
C LEU A 188 -14.41 -3.99 -1.70
N VAL A 189 -13.43 -4.09 -0.82
CA VAL A 189 -13.54 -4.83 0.43
C VAL A 189 -13.61 -3.81 1.55
N MET A 190 -14.78 -3.68 2.18
CA MET A 190 -15.08 -2.61 3.12
C MET A 190 -15.66 -3.17 4.43
N ARG A 191 -15.36 -2.53 5.57
CA ARG A 191 -16.01 -2.82 6.85
C ARG A 191 -16.14 -1.51 7.61
N ASP A 192 -17.30 -1.26 8.23
CA ASP A 192 -17.57 -0.02 8.96
C ASP A 192 -17.29 1.26 8.14
N ASN A 193 -17.63 1.23 6.84
CA ASN A 193 -17.36 2.28 5.84
C ASN A 193 -15.86 2.57 5.57
N VAL A 194 -14.94 1.76 6.09
CA VAL A 194 -13.51 1.83 5.78
C VAL A 194 -13.19 0.88 4.64
N LEU A 195 -12.48 1.37 3.62
CA LEU A 195 -12.01 0.57 2.49
C LEU A 195 -10.67 -0.12 2.84
N TYR A 196 -10.68 -1.44 2.92
CA TYR A 196 -9.51 -2.25 3.27
C TYR A 196 -8.71 -2.71 2.05
N SER A 197 -9.39 -3.06 0.96
CA SER A 197 -8.74 -3.58 -0.25
C SER A 197 -9.51 -3.25 -1.53
N ARG A 198 -8.77 -3.25 -2.65
CA ARG A 198 -9.26 -3.12 -4.02
C ARG A 198 -8.72 -4.27 -4.84
N ILE A 199 -9.57 -5.22 -5.21
CA ILE A 199 -9.17 -6.42 -5.94
C ILE A 199 -9.78 -6.34 -7.33
N PRO A 200 -8.98 -6.10 -8.38
CA PRO A 200 -9.51 -6.03 -9.72
C PRO A 200 -9.93 -7.43 -10.19
N VAL A 201 -11.12 -7.55 -10.78
CA VAL A 201 -11.70 -8.82 -11.27
C VAL A 201 -11.83 -8.79 -12.78
N SER A 202 -11.37 -9.85 -13.44
CA SER A 202 -11.34 -9.97 -14.91
C SER A 202 -12.51 -10.76 -15.48
N ASN A 203 -13.09 -11.65 -14.68
CA ASN A 203 -14.24 -12.48 -15.02
C ASN A 203 -15.20 -12.47 -13.82
N LEU A 204 -16.50 -12.39 -14.11
CA LEU A 204 -17.55 -12.34 -13.09
C LEU A 204 -18.14 -13.72 -12.76
N ILE A 205 -17.60 -14.78 -13.35
CA ILE A 205 -18.04 -16.19 -13.19
C ILE A 205 -17.05 -16.99 -12.31
N ASP A 206 -15.99 -16.36 -11.79
CA ASP A 206 -14.94 -17.08 -11.07
C ASP A 206 -15.26 -17.26 -9.57
N SER A 207 -14.88 -18.44 -9.05
CA SER A 207 -14.68 -18.60 -7.62
C SER A 207 -13.34 -17.94 -7.28
N LEU A 208 -13.37 -16.86 -6.50
CA LEU A 208 -12.14 -16.29 -5.98
C LEU A 208 -11.60 -17.20 -4.89
N ALA A 209 -10.28 -17.27 -4.78
CA ALA A 209 -9.61 -17.81 -3.61
C ALA A 209 -9.97 -16.98 -2.37
N ASP A 210 -9.56 -17.45 -1.18
CA ASP A 210 -9.75 -16.68 0.04
C ASP A 210 -9.09 -15.31 -0.08
N ILE A 211 -9.87 -14.26 0.13
CA ILE A 211 -9.40 -12.90 0.25
C ILE A 211 -8.86 -12.74 1.67
N GLN A 212 -7.54 -12.73 1.81
CA GLN A 212 -6.93 -12.40 3.07
C GLN A 212 -7.07 -10.91 3.33
N LEU A 213 -7.68 -10.56 4.45
CA LEU A 213 -7.91 -9.22 4.91
C LEU A 213 -7.10 -9.04 6.19
N ILE A 214 -6.11 -8.17 6.14
CA ILE A 214 -5.41 -7.75 7.34
C ILE A 214 -6.37 -6.83 8.11
N LEU A 215 -7.20 -7.44 8.96
CA LEU A 215 -8.00 -6.70 9.93
C LEU A 215 -7.03 -6.17 10.97
N LEU A 216 -6.70 -4.89 10.84
CA LEU A 216 -6.14 -4.18 11.97
C LEU A 216 -7.19 -4.16 13.07
N PRO A 217 -6.82 -4.47 14.32
CA PRO A 217 -7.76 -4.36 15.42
C PRO A 217 -8.31 -2.93 15.44
N THR A 218 -9.59 -2.76 15.77
CA THR A 218 -10.18 -1.41 15.86
C THR A 218 -9.45 -0.56 16.91
N TYR A 219 -8.84 -1.22 17.88
CA TYR A 219 -8.18 -0.67 19.04
C TYR A 219 -6.81 -1.30 19.23
N SER A 220 -5.78 -0.48 19.48
CA SER A 220 -4.44 -0.95 19.79
C SER A 220 -3.87 -0.07 20.88
N PHE A 221 -4.40 -0.21 22.10
CA PHE A 221 -3.96 0.58 23.25
C PHE A 221 -3.38 -0.25 24.40
N LEU A 222 -3.32 -1.58 24.25
CA LEU A 222 -2.88 -2.48 25.32
C LEU A 222 -1.41 -2.24 25.73
N LYS A 223 -0.55 -1.83 24.79
CA LYS A 223 0.89 -1.63 25.01
C LYS A 223 1.24 -0.21 25.46
N ILE A 224 0.28 0.71 25.53
CA ILE A 224 0.55 2.14 25.74
C ILE A 224 1.27 2.37 27.07
N ASN A 225 0.83 1.69 28.14
CA ASN A 225 1.46 1.78 29.46
C ASN A 225 2.78 1.01 29.57
N GLU A 226 3.16 0.23 28.55
CA GLU A 226 4.41 -0.52 28.52
C GLU A 226 5.54 0.27 27.85
N PHE A 227 5.21 1.21 26.96
CA PHE A 227 6.19 2.12 26.39
C PHE A 227 6.61 3.11 27.48
N PRO A 228 7.91 3.28 27.75
CA PRO A 228 8.33 4.40 28.57
C PRO A 228 8.06 5.73 27.83
N ASN A 229 8.02 6.82 28.60
CA ASN A 229 7.82 8.17 28.10
C ASN A 229 8.93 9.07 28.66
N TYR A 230 10.11 9.06 28.01
CA TYR A 230 11.23 9.89 28.44
C TYR A 230 11.13 11.30 27.87
N CYS A 231 11.42 12.31 28.68
CA CYS A 231 11.48 13.70 28.24
C CYS A 231 12.90 14.10 27.82
N GLN A 232 13.03 14.65 26.63
CA GLN A 232 14.31 15.11 26.10
C GLN A 232 14.93 16.23 26.98
N LEU A 233 14.12 17.01 27.69
CA LEU A 233 14.56 18.08 28.59
C LEU A 233 14.83 17.62 30.02
N ASP A 234 14.73 16.31 30.31
CA ASP A 234 14.99 15.77 31.64
C ASP A 234 16.44 16.03 32.05
N THR A 235 16.62 16.55 33.27
CA THR A 235 17.93 16.91 33.83
C THR A 235 18.58 15.78 34.63
N ALA A 236 17.91 14.64 34.77
CA ALA A 236 18.47 13.44 35.36
C ALA A 236 19.80 13.08 34.67
N TYR A 237 20.72 12.55 35.48
CA TYR A 237 22.06 12.12 35.02
C TYR A 237 22.90 13.21 34.35
N GLY A 238 22.57 14.50 34.59
CA GLY A 238 23.26 15.65 34.01
C GLY A 238 22.61 16.21 32.74
N GLY A 239 21.52 15.58 32.27
CA GLY A 239 20.77 16.00 31.09
C GLY A 239 21.43 15.58 29.76
N LEU A 240 20.65 15.66 28.69
CA LEU A 240 21.10 15.34 27.33
C LEU A 240 21.95 16.47 26.71
N VAL A 241 22.67 16.15 25.64
CA VAL A 241 23.49 17.12 24.87
C VAL A 241 22.68 18.36 24.51
N GLY A 242 23.26 19.55 24.75
CA GLY A 242 22.59 20.83 24.45
C GLY A 242 21.29 21.05 25.23
N GLY A 243 21.17 20.42 26.41
CA GLY A 243 19.94 20.45 27.22
C GLY A 243 18.78 19.71 26.56
N GLY A 244 19.07 18.81 25.61
CA GLY A 244 18.07 18.00 24.91
C GLY A 244 17.19 18.76 23.92
N THR A 245 17.47 20.04 23.65
CA THR A 245 16.62 20.90 22.81
C THR A 245 16.42 20.40 21.39
N ALA A 246 17.26 19.47 20.93
CA ALA A 246 17.14 18.87 19.61
C ALA A 246 17.27 17.33 19.64
N GLU A 247 16.97 16.72 20.78
CA GLU A 247 17.03 15.27 20.99
C GLU A 247 15.67 14.56 20.80
N CYS A 248 14.71 15.19 20.10
CA CYS A 248 13.38 14.61 19.89
C CYS A 248 13.44 13.27 19.15
N GLY A 249 14.32 13.14 18.15
CA GLY A 249 14.48 11.90 17.39
C GLY A 249 15.00 10.74 18.25
N PRO A 250 16.22 10.87 18.83
CA PRO A 250 16.80 9.89 19.74
C PRO A 250 15.90 9.55 20.93
N THR A 251 15.23 10.54 21.50
CA THR A 251 14.29 10.31 22.61
C THR A 251 13.06 9.54 22.15
N ALA A 252 12.42 9.93 21.04
CA ALA A 252 11.24 9.24 20.50
C ALA A 252 11.52 7.77 20.17
N VAL A 253 12.67 7.47 19.53
CA VAL A 253 13.02 6.09 19.19
C VAL A 253 13.40 5.28 20.44
N SER A 254 14.04 5.90 21.43
CA SER A 254 14.42 5.21 22.68
C SER A 254 13.24 4.62 23.41
N ASN A 255 12.06 5.27 23.32
CA ASN A 255 10.84 4.76 23.92
C ASN A 255 10.50 3.37 23.36
N GLY A 256 10.54 3.22 22.03
CA GLY A 256 10.34 1.92 21.39
C GLY A 256 11.47 0.93 21.66
N ILE A 257 12.72 1.37 21.67
CA ILE A 257 13.89 0.50 21.89
C ILE A 257 13.84 -0.15 23.29
N ILE A 258 13.48 0.62 24.32
CA ILE A 258 13.30 0.10 25.67
C ILE A 258 12.13 -0.89 25.71
N TRP A 259 11.02 -0.59 25.03
CA TRP A 259 9.89 -1.52 24.92
C TRP A 259 10.30 -2.84 24.25
N LEU A 260 11.01 -2.80 23.11
CA LEU A 260 11.51 -4.00 22.43
C LEU A 260 12.46 -4.81 23.31
N SER A 261 13.35 -4.15 24.07
CA SER A 261 14.26 -4.83 24.99
C SER A 261 13.53 -5.62 26.08
N ASN A 262 12.39 -5.10 26.54
CA ASN A 262 11.53 -5.79 27.48
C ASN A 262 10.69 -6.91 26.82
N ASN A 263 10.61 -6.95 25.48
CA ASN A 263 9.70 -7.80 24.70
C ASN A 263 10.42 -8.72 23.69
N GLY A 264 11.57 -9.28 24.07
CA GLY A 264 12.25 -10.33 23.30
C GLY A 264 13.55 -9.89 22.61
N PHE A 265 13.93 -8.62 22.72
CA PHE A 265 15.19 -8.10 22.15
C PHE A 265 16.15 -7.56 23.22
N PRO A 266 16.52 -8.37 24.24
CA PRO A 266 17.20 -7.88 25.44
C PRO A 266 18.55 -7.19 25.19
N ASN A 267 19.25 -7.49 24.08
CA ASN A 267 20.56 -6.90 23.79
C ASN A 267 20.47 -5.44 23.32
N LEU A 268 19.26 -4.93 23.04
CA LEU A 268 19.08 -3.54 22.60
C LEU A 268 19.45 -2.51 23.68
N THR A 269 19.31 -2.86 24.96
CA THR A 269 19.67 -1.98 26.08
C THR A 269 20.24 -2.81 27.22
N PRO A 270 21.17 -2.27 28.03
CA PRO A 270 21.43 -2.81 29.37
C PRO A 270 20.10 -2.90 30.12
N ARG A 271 19.88 -3.97 30.89
CA ARG A 271 18.66 -4.19 31.70
C ARG A 271 19.00 -4.08 33.17
N THR A 272 19.49 -2.92 33.58
CA THR A 272 19.85 -2.66 34.97
C THR A 272 18.60 -2.38 35.80
N ILE A 273 18.80 -2.20 37.11
CA ILE A 273 17.70 -1.82 38.02
C ILE A 273 17.20 -0.40 37.76
N ASP A 274 18.06 0.47 37.24
CA ASP A 274 17.69 1.84 36.89
C ASP A 274 17.34 1.92 35.40
N ARG A 275 16.12 1.50 35.07
CA ARG A 275 15.61 1.52 33.68
C ARG A 275 15.58 2.92 33.07
N LYS A 276 15.44 3.97 33.89
CA LYS A 276 15.48 5.35 33.42
C LYS A 276 16.90 5.72 32.97
N LYS A 277 17.92 5.29 33.72
CA LYS A 277 19.33 5.44 33.32
C LYS A 277 19.64 4.64 32.04
N ASP A 278 19.14 3.41 31.94
CA ASP A 278 19.35 2.61 30.72
C ASP A 278 18.75 3.32 29.49
N GLN A 279 17.57 3.93 29.63
CA GLN A 279 16.98 4.72 28.54
C GLN A 279 17.79 5.98 28.23
N PHE A 280 18.25 6.72 29.25
CA PHE A 280 19.15 7.85 29.07
C PHE A 280 20.40 7.46 28.27
N ASP A 281 21.01 6.33 28.62
CA ASP A 281 22.21 5.81 27.93
C ASP A 281 21.92 5.44 26.47
N VAL A 282 20.76 4.84 26.19
CA VAL A 282 20.32 4.57 24.81
C VAL A 282 20.14 5.87 24.03
N ILE A 283 19.51 6.90 24.61
CA ILE A 283 19.33 8.19 23.95
C ILE A 283 20.68 8.82 23.63
N TRP A 284 21.60 8.79 24.59
CA TRP A 284 22.95 9.31 24.41
C TRP A 284 23.71 8.56 23.31
N GLU A 285 23.68 7.22 23.36
CA GLU A 285 24.35 6.37 22.36
C GLU A 285 23.77 6.62 20.97
N ILE A 286 22.45 6.51 20.79
CA ILE A 286 21.84 6.59 19.46
C ILE A 286 21.83 8.02 18.88
N GLY A 287 21.89 9.06 19.73
CA GLY A 287 21.96 10.45 19.30
C GLY A 287 23.33 10.90 18.79
N ASP A 288 24.38 10.13 19.05
CA ASP A 288 25.75 10.46 18.66
C ASP A 288 26.20 9.74 17.37
N ASP A 289 27.38 10.10 16.85
CA ASP A 289 28.03 9.37 15.76
C ASP A 289 28.40 7.93 16.22
N PRO A 290 28.20 6.90 15.38
CA PRO A 290 27.84 6.95 13.96
C PRO A 290 26.32 6.80 13.67
N TYR A 291 25.45 6.99 14.67
CA TYR A 291 24.03 6.65 14.58
C TYR A 291 23.18 7.83 14.06
N MET A 292 22.36 8.46 14.90
CA MET A 292 21.37 9.49 14.51
C MET A 292 21.88 10.94 14.66
N HIS A 293 23.20 11.16 14.52
CA HIS A 293 23.77 12.51 14.58
C HIS A 293 23.07 13.48 13.60
N TYR A 294 22.72 12.99 12.40
CA TYR A 294 21.90 13.72 11.45
C TYR A 294 20.41 13.50 11.72
N ARG A 295 19.69 14.60 11.96
CA ARG A 295 18.31 14.59 12.47
C ARG A 295 17.23 14.57 11.37
N ASP A 296 17.64 14.43 10.12
CA ASP A 296 16.73 14.26 8.99
C ASP A 296 16.24 12.80 8.87
N PRO A 297 15.25 12.49 8.02
CA PRO A 297 14.76 11.11 7.87
C PRO A 297 15.84 10.09 7.45
N TRP A 298 16.87 10.53 6.74
CA TRP A 298 17.96 9.65 6.30
C TRP A 298 18.87 9.27 7.46
N GLY A 299 19.34 10.26 8.22
CA GLY A 299 20.16 10.04 9.40
C GLY A 299 19.40 9.25 10.46
N PHE A 300 18.11 9.53 10.65
CA PHE A 300 17.25 8.76 11.53
C PHE A 300 17.18 7.28 11.12
N THR A 301 16.78 6.99 9.88
CA THR A 301 16.63 5.59 9.43
C THR A 301 17.96 4.85 9.36
N ASN A 302 19.03 5.47 8.87
CA ASN A 302 20.33 4.83 8.79
C ASN A 302 20.97 4.61 10.17
N GLY A 303 20.82 5.58 11.07
CA GLY A 303 21.28 5.47 12.45
C GLY A 303 20.55 4.36 13.20
N LEU A 304 19.23 4.27 13.04
CA LEU A 304 18.44 3.17 13.62
C LEU A 304 18.87 1.81 13.08
N ARG A 305 19.05 1.67 11.76
CA ARG A 305 19.56 0.45 11.15
C ARG A 305 20.89 0.04 11.78
N GLN A 306 21.84 0.97 11.79
CA GLN A 306 23.19 0.76 12.31
C GLN A 306 23.13 0.31 13.78
N PHE A 307 22.34 1.00 14.61
CA PHE A 307 22.16 0.67 16.02
C PHE A 307 21.60 -0.75 16.21
N ILE A 308 20.52 -1.12 15.52
CA ILE A 308 19.92 -2.46 15.64
C ILE A 308 20.92 -3.56 15.23
N THR A 309 21.64 -3.36 14.13
CA THR A 309 22.67 -4.31 13.65
C THR A 309 23.83 -4.42 14.63
N ASP A 310 24.31 -3.30 15.19
CA ASP A 310 25.42 -3.29 16.15
C ASP A 310 25.04 -3.93 17.49
N LYS A 311 23.75 -3.93 17.86
CA LYS A 311 23.19 -4.72 18.98
C LYS A 311 22.97 -6.20 18.65
N GLY A 312 23.35 -6.65 17.45
CA GLY A 312 23.34 -8.06 17.05
C GLY A 312 22.00 -8.58 16.56
N TYR A 313 21.09 -7.69 16.12
CA TYR A 313 19.80 -8.09 15.57
C TYR A 313 19.67 -7.75 14.09
N ASP A 314 18.95 -8.61 13.37
CA ASP A 314 18.34 -8.27 12.10
C ASP A 314 16.91 -7.74 12.31
N TYR A 315 16.33 -7.15 11.26
CA TYR A 315 14.95 -6.68 11.24
C TYR A 315 14.26 -7.11 9.95
N ASP A 316 12.96 -7.38 10.02
CA ASP A 316 12.16 -7.75 8.85
C ASP A 316 11.97 -6.55 7.92
N THR A 317 11.75 -5.37 8.49
CA THR A 317 11.45 -4.17 7.72
C THR A 317 11.86 -2.91 8.49
N LEU A 318 12.50 -1.96 7.79
CA LEU A 318 12.73 -0.60 8.27
C LEU A 318 12.42 0.37 7.13
N LEU A 319 11.28 1.06 7.23
CA LEU A 319 10.76 1.93 6.18
C LEU A 319 10.40 3.31 6.70
N TYR A 320 10.67 4.31 5.88
CA TYR A 320 10.18 5.68 6.01
C TYR A 320 9.12 5.94 4.95
N HIS A 321 7.90 6.23 5.40
CA HIS A 321 6.80 6.70 4.57
C HIS A 321 6.75 8.23 4.67
N GLY A 322 7.00 8.95 3.58
CA GLY A 322 6.97 10.40 3.57
C GLY A 322 7.88 11.03 2.52
N PRO A 323 7.81 12.36 2.35
CA PRO A 323 8.69 13.08 1.45
C PRO A 323 10.09 13.19 2.05
N GLY A 324 11.12 13.03 1.22
CA GLY A 324 12.52 13.17 1.63
C GLY A 324 13.47 12.24 0.88
N LEU A 325 14.75 12.57 0.95
CA LEU A 325 15.81 11.65 0.57
C LEU A 325 16.00 10.67 1.72
N VAL A 326 15.73 9.40 1.47
CA VAL A 326 16.14 8.26 2.29
C VAL A 326 16.75 7.25 1.32
N TRP A 327 17.64 6.37 1.80
CA TRP A 327 18.16 5.30 0.96
C TRP A 327 16.99 4.50 0.38
N ARG A 328 17.12 4.05 -0.88
CA ARG A 328 16.03 3.35 -1.58
C ARG A 328 15.49 2.16 -0.80
N ILE A 329 16.36 1.47 -0.06
CA ILE A 329 16.01 0.30 0.76
C ILE A 329 15.14 0.63 1.98
N HIS A 330 15.10 1.89 2.41
CA HIS A 330 14.30 2.37 3.53
C HIS A 330 13.14 3.27 3.08
N ARG A 331 12.88 3.34 1.77
CA ARG A 331 11.81 4.20 1.24
C ARG A 331 10.52 3.39 1.15
N GLY A 332 9.49 3.82 1.87
CA GLY A 332 8.12 3.41 1.60
C GLY A 332 7.58 4.07 0.32
N ASP A 333 6.59 3.44 -0.31
CA ASP A 333 6.15 3.80 -1.67
C ASP A 333 5.41 5.16 -1.78
N SER A 334 5.01 5.79 -0.67
CA SER A 334 4.16 6.99 -0.68
C SER A 334 4.13 7.73 0.68
N LEU A 335 3.35 8.82 0.74
CA LEU A 335 2.94 9.45 1.99
C LEU A 335 2.29 8.42 2.93
N PRO A 336 2.43 8.56 4.26
CA PRO A 336 1.73 7.70 5.21
C PRO A 336 0.23 7.63 4.90
N THR A 337 -0.37 6.47 5.06
CA THR A 337 -1.83 6.27 5.03
C THR A 337 -2.31 5.84 6.41
N ILE A 338 -3.60 5.98 6.70
CA ILE A 338 -4.15 5.49 7.98
C ILE A 338 -3.88 3.99 8.17
N LYS A 339 -3.94 3.21 7.09
CA LYS A 339 -3.62 1.78 7.11
C LYS A 339 -2.16 1.55 7.53
N THR A 340 -1.20 2.18 6.84
CA THR A 340 0.24 1.99 7.14
C THR A 340 0.59 2.44 8.56
N ILE A 341 -0.06 3.51 9.04
CA ILE A 341 0.10 4.00 10.42
C ILE A 341 -0.42 2.95 11.40
N LYS A 342 -1.65 2.44 11.23
CA LYS A 342 -2.19 1.44 12.17
C LYS A 342 -1.42 0.11 12.12
N GLU A 343 -0.88 -0.27 10.96
CA GLU A 343 -0.02 -1.45 10.78
C GLU A 343 1.32 -1.33 11.49
N GLY A 344 1.90 -0.13 11.54
CA GLY A 344 3.26 0.08 12.04
C GLY A 344 3.40 -0.07 13.56
N ILE A 345 2.29 -0.07 14.32
CA ILE A 345 2.30 -0.30 15.78
C ILE A 345 1.81 -1.69 16.20
N GLN A 346 1.46 -2.56 15.25
CA GLN A 346 1.09 -3.94 15.56
C GLN A 346 2.29 -4.77 16.01
N ASP A 347 2.06 -5.90 16.69
CA ASP A 347 3.10 -6.89 17.02
C ASP A 347 4.34 -6.28 17.71
N LYS A 348 5.55 -6.73 17.36
CA LYS A 348 6.82 -6.22 17.90
C LYS A 348 7.41 -5.12 17.02
N ASN A 349 6.59 -4.12 16.70
CA ASN A 349 6.99 -3.00 15.86
C ASN A 349 7.19 -1.73 16.69
N ILE A 350 8.07 -0.84 16.20
CA ILE A 350 8.19 0.54 16.68
C ILE A 350 7.80 1.47 15.56
N GLU A 351 7.04 2.50 15.90
CA GLU A 351 6.68 3.56 14.98
C GLU A 351 7.02 4.94 15.55
N CYS A 352 7.74 5.75 14.77
CA CYS A 352 8.11 7.12 15.12
C CYS A 352 7.57 8.08 14.05
N TRP A 353 6.91 9.15 14.48
CA TRP A 353 6.29 10.12 13.58
C TRP A 353 7.10 11.39 13.53
N LEU A 354 7.37 11.87 12.31
CA LEU A 354 7.91 13.18 12.06
C LEU A 354 6.78 14.16 11.77
N PHE A 355 6.56 15.08 12.70
CA PHE A 355 5.69 16.22 12.50
C PHE A 355 6.46 17.45 12.04
N TRP A 356 5.81 18.24 11.19
CA TRP A 356 6.16 19.63 10.95
C TRP A 356 5.19 20.55 11.66
N ILE A 357 5.72 21.41 12.52
CA ILE A 357 4.96 22.44 13.19
C ILE A 357 4.94 23.65 12.25
N CYS A 358 3.76 23.99 11.77
CA CYS A 358 3.55 24.97 10.72
C CYS A 358 2.71 26.16 11.20
N SER A 359 2.99 27.34 10.65
CA SER A 359 2.01 28.43 10.57
C SER A 359 1.16 28.28 9.31
N TYR A 360 -0.09 28.75 9.33
CA TYR A 360 -0.99 28.69 8.18
C TYR A 360 -1.44 30.09 7.75
N ASN A 361 -1.31 30.36 6.45
CA ASN A 361 -1.79 31.58 5.82
C ASN A 361 -3.00 31.26 4.92
N ALA A 362 -4.20 31.61 5.39
CA ALA A 362 -5.45 31.34 4.68
C ALA A 362 -5.57 32.08 3.34
N SER A 363 -4.96 33.26 3.19
CA SER A 363 -5.02 34.05 1.95
C SER A 363 -4.25 33.42 0.78
N THR A 364 -3.24 32.60 1.10
CA THR A 364 -2.40 31.91 0.11
C THR A 364 -2.53 30.39 0.17
N ASP A 365 -3.42 29.87 1.03
CA ASP A 365 -3.57 28.46 1.35
C ASP A 365 -2.22 27.74 1.57
N ARG A 366 -1.37 28.37 2.40
CA ARG A 366 0.03 27.96 2.58
C ARG A 366 0.35 27.64 4.02
N TYR A 367 0.91 26.46 4.23
CA TYR A 367 1.52 26.00 5.47
C TYR A 367 3.03 26.29 5.41
N SER A 368 3.54 27.05 6.37
CA SER A 368 4.97 27.38 6.44
C SER A 368 5.60 26.63 7.61
N ASN A 369 6.51 25.71 7.30
CA ASN A 369 7.22 24.92 8.31
C ASN A 369 8.06 25.85 9.21
N ILE A 370 7.89 25.70 10.52
CA ILE A 370 8.65 26.41 11.55
C ILE A 370 9.74 25.48 12.08
N VAL A 371 9.37 24.25 12.43
CA VAL A 371 10.29 23.28 13.03
C VAL A 371 9.78 21.85 12.82
N GLY A 372 10.71 20.88 12.74
CA GLY A 372 10.40 19.46 12.75
C GLY A 372 10.45 18.89 14.17
N HIS A 373 9.56 17.95 14.47
CA HIS A 373 9.49 17.30 15.79
C HIS A 373 9.19 15.81 15.64
N TRP A 374 10.00 14.97 16.27
CA TRP A 374 9.77 13.52 16.31
C TRP A 374 9.00 13.14 17.57
N VAL A 375 8.05 12.22 17.42
CA VAL A 375 7.27 11.65 18.54
C VAL A 375 7.16 10.14 18.38
N THR A 376 6.91 9.42 19.48
CA THR A 376 6.63 7.98 19.45
C THR A 376 5.15 7.76 19.25
N PHE A 377 4.76 6.89 18.32
CA PHE A 377 3.39 6.39 18.23
C PHE A 377 3.26 5.11 19.04
N VAL A 378 2.32 5.10 19.99
CA VAL A 378 2.20 4.03 20.99
C VAL A 378 0.87 3.31 20.97
N GLY A 379 -0.12 3.84 20.24
CA GLY A 379 -1.40 3.16 20.09
C GLY A 379 -2.48 4.01 19.44
N TYR A 380 -3.65 3.43 19.25
CA TYR A 380 -4.83 4.12 18.72
C TYR A 380 -6.13 3.53 19.26
N GLY A 381 -7.22 4.26 19.07
CA GLY A 381 -8.55 3.80 19.42
C GLY A 381 -9.08 4.29 20.76
N HIS A 382 -8.47 5.29 21.38
CA HIS A 382 -8.92 5.86 22.65
C HIS A 382 -8.62 7.36 22.68
N ASP A 383 -9.51 8.18 23.25
CA ASP A 383 -9.35 9.65 23.32
C ASP A 383 -8.85 10.15 24.68
N GLY A 384 -8.54 9.23 25.58
CA GLY A 384 -8.17 9.48 26.98
C GLY A 384 -9.32 9.28 27.96
N SER A 385 -10.56 9.20 27.48
CA SER A 385 -11.74 8.93 28.31
C SER A 385 -12.54 7.72 27.84
N ILE A 386 -12.76 7.61 26.53
CA ILE A 386 -13.56 6.55 25.91
C ILE A 386 -12.86 5.97 24.69
N GLU A 387 -13.25 4.74 24.35
CA GLU A 387 -12.87 4.12 23.09
C GLU A 387 -13.33 4.96 21.89
N ASN A 388 -12.37 5.30 21.02
CA ASN A 388 -12.61 6.11 19.84
C ASN A 388 -11.60 5.78 18.72
N PRO A 389 -12.01 5.10 17.63
CA PRO A 389 -11.12 4.59 16.58
C PRO A 389 -10.40 5.67 15.75
N ASP A 390 -10.82 6.93 15.88
CA ASP A 390 -10.26 8.09 15.17
C ASP A 390 -9.09 8.74 15.89
N TYR A 391 -8.83 8.35 17.15
CA TYR A 391 -7.74 8.89 17.95
C TYR A 391 -6.48 8.04 17.90
N TYR A 392 -5.36 8.73 17.87
CA TYR A 392 -4.00 8.23 17.89
C TYR A 392 -3.31 8.72 19.15
N ILE A 393 -2.44 7.88 19.69
CA ILE A 393 -1.87 8.04 21.02
C ILE A 393 -0.36 8.10 20.87
N LEU A 394 0.21 9.19 21.37
CA LEU A 394 1.59 9.59 21.14
C LEU A 394 2.31 9.84 22.46
N HIS A 395 3.60 9.54 22.51
CA HIS A 395 4.50 10.10 23.53
C HIS A 395 5.31 11.22 22.89
N ASP A 396 5.15 12.44 23.43
CA ASP A 396 5.88 13.63 22.98
C ASP A 396 7.13 13.82 23.84
N PRO A 397 8.34 13.63 23.28
CA PRO A 397 9.60 13.84 24.00
C PRO A 397 9.76 15.20 24.65
N TYR A 398 9.02 16.22 24.22
CA TYR A 398 9.15 17.58 24.74
C TYR A 398 8.31 17.83 26.01
N HIS A 399 7.30 17.00 26.30
CA HIS A 399 6.30 17.29 27.32
C HIS A 399 5.99 16.04 28.20
N PRO A 400 6.80 15.77 29.25
CA PRO A 400 6.64 14.60 30.11
C PRO A 400 5.40 14.65 31.01
N GLU A 401 4.87 15.84 31.26
CA GLU A 401 3.78 16.08 32.21
C GLU A 401 2.47 15.38 31.79
N ALA A 402 2.35 15.00 30.52
CA ALA A 402 1.26 14.20 30.01
C ALA A 402 1.77 12.79 29.72
N ASP A 403 1.22 11.81 30.44
CA ASP A 403 1.54 10.39 30.21
C ASP A 403 1.33 10.02 28.74
N HIS A 404 0.25 10.52 28.13
CA HIS A 404 -0.10 10.30 26.72
C HIS A 404 -0.69 11.54 26.05
N PHE A 405 -0.39 11.70 24.76
CA PHE A 405 -1.01 12.69 23.88
C PHE A 405 -2.01 12.02 22.96
N TYR A 406 -3.24 12.54 22.94
CA TYR A 406 -4.33 12.04 22.12
C TYR A 406 -4.60 13.00 20.98
N THR A 407 -4.53 12.53 19.73
CA THR A 407 -4.75 13.38 18.55
C THR A 407 -5.62 12.70 17.51
N LYS A 408 -6.37 13.51 16.73
CA LYS A 408 -7.02 13.06 15.50
C LYS A 408 -6.20 13.48 14.30
N LEU A 409 -6.13 12.61 13.29
CA LEU A 409 -5.54 12.94 12.00
C LEU A 409 -6.63 13.33 11.02
N GLU A 410 -6.55 14.56 10.52
CA GLU A 410 -7.43 15.07 9.45
C GLU A 410 -6.65 15.19 8.16
N LYS A 411 -7.16 14.61 7.09
CA LYS A 411 -6.51 14.71 5.78
C LYS A 411 -6.59 16.15 5.26
N ILE A 412 -5.49 16.65 4.72
CA ILE A 412 -5.43 17.95 4.05
C ILE A 412 -5.90 17.76 2.61
N GLU A 413 -6.91 18.52 2.20
CA GLU A 413 -7.51 18.44 0.86
C GLU A 413 -6.83 19.38 -0.14
N THR A 414 -6.40 20.57 0.29
CA THR A 414 -5.80 21.61 -0.56
C THR A 414 -4.62 22.30 0.09
N GLY A 415 -3.93 23.13 -0.69
CA GLY A 415 -2.89 24.02 -0.22
C GLY A 415 -1.47 23.55 -0.53
N THR A 416 -0.51 24.33 -0.06
CA THR A 416 0.92 24.08 -0.26
C THR A 416 1.67 24.10 1.05
N ILE A 417 2.66 23.23 1.18
CA ILE A 417 3.60 23.25 2.30
C ILE A 417 4.90 23.86 1.77
N SER A 418 5.43 24.86 2.47
CA SER A 418 6.75 25.39 2.22
C SER A 418 7.70 25.04 3.35
N ALA A 419 8.83 24.46 2.99
CA ALA A 419 9.96 24.26 3.89
C ALA A 419 11.24 24.66 3.20
N GLU A 420 12.02 25.49 3.88
CA GLU A 420 13.29 26.02 3.37
C GLU A 420 13.08 26.65 1.97
N SER A 421 13.71 26.06 0.95
CA SER A 421 13.68 26.50 -0.44
C SER A 421 12.66 25.76 -1.32
N SER A 422 11.89 24.82 -0.75
CA SER A 422 10.97 23.96 -1.51
C SER A 422 9.51 24.23 -1.18
N ILE A 423 8.66 24.16 -2.21
CA ILE A 423 7.20 24.21 -2.09
C ILE A 423 6.63 22.93 -2.70
N TYR A 424 5.74 22.27 -1.98
CA TYR A 424 5.10 21.05 -2.45
C TYR A 424 3.62 20.99 -2.04
N PRO A 425 2.80 20.14 -2.69
CA PRO A 425 1.38 20.03 -2.37
C PRO A 425 1.15 19.57 -0.93
N ALA A 426 0.28 20.26 -0.21
CA ALA A 426 -0.18 19.82 1.12
C ALA A 426 -1.18 18.66 1.01
N ALA A 427 -1.95 18.64 -0.08
CA ALA A 427 -2.99 17.65 -0.33
C ALA A 427 -2.47 16.21 -0.14
N GLY A 428 -3.20 15.42 0.63
CA GLY A 428 -2.84 14.03 0.95
C GLY A 428 -2.06 13.83 2.24
N HIS A 429 -1.42 14.87 2.79
CA HIS A 429 -0.86 14.82 4.14
C HIS A 429 -1.97 14.85 5.19
N TYR A 430 -1.62 14.63 6.46
CA TYR A 430 -2.54 14.74 7.59
C TYR A 430 -2.12 15.87 8.51
N LYS A 431 -3.07 16.65 8.99
CA LYS A 431 -2.88 17.54 10.14
C LYS A 431 -3.33 16.82 11.41
N ALA A 432 -2.55 16.94 12.47
CA ALA A 432 -2.89 16.45 13.79
C ALA A 432 -3.62 17.54 14.57
N ASN A 433 -4.81 17.21 15.07
CA ASN A 433 -5.56 18.09 15.94
C ASN A 433 -5.00 18.01 17.35
N TYR A 434 -4.66 19.17 17.91
CA TYR A 434 -4.44 19.35 19.34
C TYR A 434 -3.22 18.62 19.92
N LEU A 435 -2.06 19.30 19.86
CA LEU A 435 -0.93 19.02 20.74
C LEU A 435 -0.72 20.26 21.62
N ALA A 436 -1.16 20.16 22.87
CA ALA A 436 -0.86 21.08 23.96
C ALA A 436 -1.28 22.57 23.78
N GLY A 437 -2.49 22.84 23.28
CA GLY A 437 -3.04 24.21 23.29
C GLY A 437 -2.30 25.25 22.44
N ARG A 438 -1.40 24.81 21.55
CA ARG A 438 -0.69 25.69 20.61
C ARG A 438 -1.58 26.02 19.42
N THR A 439 -1.47 27.26 18.91
CA THR A 439 -2.16 27.72 17.70
C THR A 439 -1.56 27.20 16.40
N ASN A 440 -0.42 26.49 16.49
CA ASN A 440 0.30 25.99 15.31
C ASN A 440 -0.31 24.69 14.81
N ILE A 441 -0.23 24.47 13.49
CA ILE A 441 -0.73 23.27 12.83
C ILE A 441 0.38 22.24 12.77
N TRP A 442 0.10 21.02 13.22
CA TRP A 442 1.05 19.91 13.15
C TRP A 442 0.73 19.07 11.93
N ILE A 443 1.65 19.00 10.95
CA ILE A 443 1.48 18.20 9.74
C ILE A 443 2.31 16.93 9.86
N LEU A 444 1.69 15.76 9.78
CA LEU A 444 2.39 14.48 9.71
C LEU A 444 3.14 14.42 8.38
N ARG A 445 4.45 14.66 8.44
CA ARG A 445 5.30 14.63 7.25
C ARG A 445 5.65 13.21 6.89
N GLY A 446 6.05 12.42 7.87
CA GLY A 446 6.44 11.05 7.62
C GLY A 446 6.44 10.19 8.85
N VAL A 447 6.57 8.90 8.61
CA VAL A 447 6.51 7.84 9.61
C VAL A 447 7.66 6.89 9.36
N VAL A 448 8.41 6.56 10.41
CA VAL A 448 9.39 5.47 10.40
C VAL A 448 8.77 4.27 11.10
N VAL A 449 8.74 3.13 10.41
CA VAL A 449 8.29 1.84 10.95
C VAL A 449 9.47 0.89 10.98
N LEU A 450 9.79 0.37 12.16
CA LEU A 450 10.72 -0.74 12.37
C LEU A 450 9.93 -1.98 12.78
N LYS A 451 10.04 -3.05 12.00
CA LYS A 451 9.46 -4.37 12.29
C LYS A 451 10.57 -5.34 12.63
N MET A 452 10.54 -5.86 13.85
CA MET A 452 11.48 -6.90 14.27
C MET A 452 10.93 -8.29 13.87
N PRO A 453 11.81 -9.30 13.68
CA PRO A 453 11.37 -10.65 13.34
C PRO A 453 10.44 -11.22 14.41
N GLY A 454 9.37 -11.90 13.97
CA GLY A 454 8.52 -12.70 14.85
C GLY A 454 9.30 -13.87 15.46
N GLU A 455 8.91 -14.29 16.68
CA GLU A 455 9.41 -15.54 17.28
C GLU A 455 8.71 -16.77 16.70
#